data_AF-A0A955ZRK9-F1
#
_entry.id   AF-A0A955ZRK9-F1
#
_cell.length_a   1.000
_cell.length_b   1.000
_cell.length_c   1.000
_cell.angle_alpha   90.00
_cell.angle_beta   90.00
_cell.angle_gamma   90.00
#
_symmetry.space_group_name_H-M   'P 1'
#
loop_
_entity.id
_entity.type
_entity.pdbx_description
1 polymer ?
#
loop_
_entity_poly.entity_id
_entity_poly.type
_entity_poly.pdbx_seq_one_letter_code
_entity_poly.pdbx_strand_id
1 'polypeptide(L)'
;MNQRSFGLGLLFLMMLVGSGCDSGEYGKETKPEPEAESRPMSTDKAPGMAEIPQGGSARMATAGVTGAAENEEGVNHFQQGHWDVAQEHFTKAIAANADLPEAHYNLALALDKLGNHGDATDQFKKALELAPADPMIAGSKILQAHVGG
;
A
#
# COMPACT_ATOMS: atom_id res chain seq x y z
N MET A 1 -13.50 72.71 -24.17
CA MET A 1 -13.72 73.53 -22.95
C MET A 1 -15.16 73.35 -22.50
N ASN A 2 -15.31 73.08 -21.18
CA ASN A 2 -16.53 73.08 -20.36
C ASN A 2 -17.58 72.00 -20.63
N GLN A 3 -18.22 71.35 -19.65
CA GLN A 3 -18.05 71.13 -18.20
C GLN A 3 -19.27 70.28 -17.76
N ARG A 4 -19.24 69.69 -16.54
CA ARG A 4 -20.34 69.13 -15.69
C ARG A 4 -20.19 67.63 -15.46
N SER A 5 -19.52 67.13 -14.41
CA SER A 5 -19.65 67.30 -12.95
C SER A 5 -20.80 66.52 -12.29
N PHE A 6 -20.41 65.82 -11.22
CA PHE A 6 -21.15 65.35 -10.04
C PHE A 6 -21.85 63.99 -10.06
N GLY A 7 -21.33 63.10 -9.20
CA GLY A 7 -21.97 61.87 -8.75
C GLY A 7 -21.18 61.19 -7.62
N LEU A 8 -20.84 61.91 -6.55
CA LEU A 8 -20.53 61.28 -5.25
C LEU A 8 -21.87 60.88 -4.62
N GLY A 9 -22.09 59.58 -4.43
CA GLY A 9 -23.34 59.04 -3.89
C GLY A 9 -23.10 57.82 -3.02
N LEU A 10 -22.78 58.09 -1.75
CA LEU A 10 -23.24 57.42 -0.54
C LEU A 10 -23.05 55.89 -0.36
N LEU A 11 -22.26 55.58 0.68
CA LEU A 11 -22.26 54.37 1.50
C LEU A 11 -23.64 53.68 1.58
N PHE A 12 -23.66 52.36 1.36
CA PHE A 12 -24.59 51.48 2.08
C PHE A 12 -23.83 50.29 2.66
N LEU A 13 -23.59 50.38 3.96
CA LEU A 13 -23.10 49.32 4.83
C LEU A 13 -24.25 48.32 5.05
N MET A 14 -24.09 47.08 4.61
CA MET A 14 -24.87 45.96 5.12
C MET A 14 -23.94 44.87 5.64
N MET A 15 -23.70 44.90 6.95
CA MET A 15 -23.43 43.68 7.71
C MET A 15 -24.75 42.91 7.84
N LEU A 16 -24.80 41.67 7.37
CA LEU A 16 -25.65 40.66 7.97
C LEU A 16 -24.89 39.33 8.05
N VAL A 17 -24.96 38.80 9.27
CA VAL A 17 -24.35 37.60 9.82
C VAL A 17 -24.99 36.36 9.20
N GLY A 18 -24.20 35.31 8.99
CA GLY A 18 -24.74 33.99 8.66
C GLY A 18 -23.66 32.92 8.58
N SER A 19 -23.34 32.30 9.72
CA SER A 19 -22.59 31.06 9.79
C SER A 19 -23.28 29.96 8.97
N GLY A 20 -22.54 29.28 8.11
CA GLY A 20 -22.97 28.07 7.42
C GLY A 20 -21.77 27.23 7.06
N CYS A 21 -21.45 26.26 7.92
CA CYS A 21 -20.68 25.08 7.52
C CYS A 21 -21.50 24.31 6.48
N ASP A 22 -20.91 23.97 5.35
CA ASP A 22 -21.08 22.63 4.77
C ASP A 22 -19.85 22.31 3.93
N SER A 23 -19.20 21.21 4.28
CA SER A 23 -17.94 20.75 3.71
C SER A 23 -18.21 19.50 2.87
N GLY A 24 -17.58 19.42 1.70
CA GLY A 24 -17.26 18.14 1.09
C GLY A 24 -17.89 17.88 -0.27
N GLU A 25 -17.47 18.64 -1.28
CA GLU A 25 -17.60 18.20 -2.68
C GLU A 25 -16.43 17.26 -2.99
N TYR A 26 -16.69 15.95 -3.03
CA TYR A 26 -15.73 14.94 -3.50
C TYR A 26 -15.53 15.08 -5.01
N GLY A 27 -14.61 15.97 -5.40
CA GLY A 27 -14.07 16.06 -6.74
C GLY A 27 -13.17 14.85 -7.02
N LYS A 28 -13.53 14.05 -8.03
CA LYS A 28 -12.63 13.10 -8.67
C LYS A 28 -11.51 13.88 -9.36
N GLU A 29 -10.32 13.88 -8.79
CA GLU A 29 -9.11 14.29 -9.49
C GLU A 29 -8.20 13.07 -9.64
N THR A 30 -8.19 12.54 -10.86
CA THR A 30 -7.13 11.67 -11.38
C THR A 30 -5.82 12.46 -11.37
N LYS A 31 -4.90 12.13 -10.47
CA LYS A 31 -3.55 12.68 -10.48
C LYS A 31 -2.60 11.68 -11.17
N PRO A 32 -1.79 12.13 -12.14
CA PRO A 32 -0.88 11.25 -12.88
C PRO A 32 0.30 10.79 -12.02
N GLU A 33 0.79 9.60 -12.35
CA GLU A 33 1.97 8.93 -11.78
C GLU A 33 3.17 9.88 -11.64
N PRO A 34 3.86 9.91 -10.49
CA PRO A 34 5.21 10.46 -10.43
C PRO A 34 6.21 9.38 -10.87
N GLU A 35 6.85 9.64 -12.01
CA GLU A 35 7.99 8.90 -12.53
C GLU A 35 9.09 8.78 -11.44
N ALA A 36 9.33 7.56 -10.97
CA ALA A 36 10.37 7.27 -10.00
C ALA A 36 11.74 7.43 -10.65
N GLU A 37 12.44 8.53 -10.34
CA GLU A 37 13.85 8.71 -10.65
C GLU A 37 14.70 7.63 -9.97
N SER A 38 15.24 6.74 -10.80
CA SER A 38 16.18 5.70 -10.42
C SER A 38 17.46 6.30 -9.82
N ARG A 39 17.66 6.14 -8.51
CA ARG A 39 18.98 6.27 -7.88
C ARG A 39 19.47 4.88 -7.49
N PRO A 40 20.57 4.36 -8.06
CA PRO A 40 21.12 3.10 -7.62
C PRO A 40 21.82 3.31 -6.26
N MET A 41 21.14 2.96 -5.17
CA MET A 41 21.83 2.73 -3.90
C MET A 41 22.29 1.28 -3.86
N SER A 42 23.60 1.11 -4.06
CA SER A 42 24.35 -0.11 -3.77
C SER A 42 23.97 -0.62 -2.39
N THR A 43 23.46 -1.85 -2.30
CA THR A 43 23.30 -2.52 -1.01
C THR A 43 23.89 -3.92 -1.10
N ASP A 44 24.77 -4.17 -0.14
CA ASP A 44 25.35 -5.46 0.15
C ASP A 44 24.25 -6.48 0.43
N LYS A 45 24.44 -7.65 -0.17
CA LYS A 45 23.57 -8.82 -0.17
C LYS A 45 23.14 -9.24 1.25
N ALA A 46 21.84 -9.17 1.54
CA ALA A 46 21.24 -9.91 2.66
C ALA A 46 21.30 -11.44 2.39
N PRO A 47 21.40 -12.29 3.43
CA PRO A 47 21.82 -13.68 3.26
C PRO A 47 20.72 -14.55 2.64
N GLY A 48 21.03 -15.07 1.44
CA GLY A 48 20.74 -16.43 0.98
C GLY A 48 19.29 -16.94 1.04
N MET A 49 18.45 -16.51 0.11
CA MET A 49 17.28 -17.28 -0.33
C MET A 49 17.79 -18.36 -1.31
N ALA A 50 17.58 -19.63 -0.96
CA ALA A 50 18.13 -20.76 -1.67
C ALA A 50 17.53 -20.92 -3.07
N GLU A 51 18.37 -20.88 -4.11
CA GLU A 51 18.04 -21.30 -5.47
C GLU A 51 17.82 -22.83 -5.56
N ILE A 52 17.20 -23.28 -6.68
CA ILE A 52 17.44 -24.52 -7.48
C ILE A 52 16.09 -25.17 -7.95
N PRO A 53 15.92 -25.70 -9.20
CA PRO A 53 16.29 -25.21 -10.54
C PRO A 53 15.11 -25.28 -11.56
N GLN A 54 15.27 -24.65 -12.73
CA GLN A 54 14.29 -24.70 -13.83
C GLN A 54 14.43 -25.94 -14.74
N GLY A 55 13.32 -26.49 -15.25
CA GLY A 55 13.34 -27.38 -16.42
C GLY A 55 12.02 -28.10 -16.72
N GLY A 56 11.44 -27.86 -17.91
CA GLY A 56 10.48 -28.77 -18.55
C GLY A 56 9.17 -28.14 -19.01
N SER A 57 9.02 -27.99 -20.33
CA SER A 57 7.89 -27.38 -21.02
C SER A 57 6.67 -28.32 -21.17
N ALA A 58 5.49 -27.68 -21.26
CA ALA A 58 4.19 -28.17 -21.70
C ALA A 58 3.19 -28.64 -20.61
N ARG A 59 2.17 -27.77 -20.41
CA ARG A 59 0.83 -28.06 -19.87
C ARG A 59 0.77 -28.61 -18.44
N MET A 60 0.96 -27.75 -17.45
CA MET A 60 0.38 -27.97 -16.13
C MET A 60 -0.08 -26.64 -15.54
N ALA A 61 -1.29 -26.64 -15.00
CA ALA A 61 -1.67 -25.71 -13.95
C ALA A 61 -0.66 -25.88 -12.82
N THR A 62 0.37 -25.05 -12.82
CA THR A 62 1.39 -25.04 -11.80
C THR A 62 0.83 -24.28 -10.61
N ALA A 63 -0.07 -24.93 -9.87
CA ALA A 63 -0.59 -24.46 -8.59
C ALA A 63 0.51 -24.26 -7.52
N GLY A 64 1.78 -24.54 -7.83
CA GLY A 64 2.95 -24.23 -7.00
C GLY A 64 3.69 -22.93 -7.36
N VAL A 65 3.31 -22.21 -8.42
CA VAL A 65 3.96 -20.92 -8.83
C VAL A 65 2.98 -19.78 -9.02
N THR A 66 1.68 -19.99 -8.85
CA THR A 66 0.68 -18.92 -8.95
C THR A 66 0.78 -18.03 -7.70
N GLY A 67 1.60 -16.99 -7.76
CA GLY A 67 1.74 -15.96 -6.72
C GLY A 67 3.11 -15.91 -6.04
N ALA A 68 3.90 -16.98 -6.06
CA ALA A 68 5.22 -17.00 -5.44
C ALA A 68 6.18 -15.97 -6.07
N ALA A 69 6.18 -15.83 -7.40
CA ALA A 69 7.02 -14.85 -8.09
C ALA A 69 6.65 -13.40 -7.73
N GLU A 70 5.36 -13.08 -7.65
CA GLU A 70 4.88 -11.77 -7.20
C GLU A 70 5.25 -11.53 -5.72
N ASN A 71 5.19 -12.57 -4.88
CA ASN A 71 5.64 -12.46 -3.50
C ASN A 71 7.16 -12.20 -3.41
N GLU A 72 7.98 -12.85 -4.22
CA GLU A 72 9.43 -12.60 -4.26
C GLU A 72 9.74 -11.17 -4.71
N GLU A 73 9.05 -10.66 -5.74
CA GLU A 73 9.21 -9.27 -6.20
C GLU A 73 8.75 -8.27 -5.12
N GLY A 74 7.64 -8.55 -4.44
CA GLY A 74 7.19 -7.76 -3.31
C GLY A 74 8.22 -7.73 -2.17
N VAL A 75 8.85 -8.87 -1.87
CA VAL A 75 9.93 -8.95 -0.87
C VAL A 75 11.14 -8.12 -1.29
N ASN A 76 11.51 -8.12 -2.57
CA ASN A 76 12.58 -7.28 -3.11
C ASN A 76 12.27 -5.79 -2.91
N HIS A 77 11.07 -5.34 -3.30
CA HIS A 77 10.64 -3.95 -3.10
C HIS A 77 10.55 -3.57 -1.61
N PHE A 78 10.08 -4.48 -0.75
CA PHE A 78 10.01 -4.25 0.68
C PHE A 78 11.38 -4.00 1.30
N GLN A 79 12.38 -4.82 0.94
CA GLN A 79 13.77 -4.66 1.40
C GLN A 79 14.38 -3.33 0.95
N GLN A 80 13.96 -2.80 -0.19
CA GLN A 80 14.43 -1.53 -0.73
C GLN A 80 13.75 -0.29 -0.10
N GLY A 81 12.72 -0.46 0.73
CA GLY A 81 11.98 0.69 1.28
C GLY A 81 10.73 1.09 0.49
N HIS A 82 10.42 0.41 -0.62
CA HIS A 82 9.31 0.72 -1.52
C HIS A 82 8.03 0.01 -1.08
N TRP A 83 7.47 0.45 0.04
CA TRP A 83 6.45 -0.30 0.79
C TRP A 83 5.09 -0.31 0.09
N ASP A 84 4.77 0.77 -0.61
CA ASP A 84 3.62 0.90 -1.51
C ASP A 84 3.71 -0.10 -2.68
N VAL A 85 4.86 -0.19 -3.35
CA VAL A 85 5.08 -1.13 -4.46
C VAL A 85 5.05 -2.58 -3.96
N ALA A 86 5.66 -2.85 -2.80
CA ALA A 86 5.61 -4.16 -2.17
C ALA A 86 4.18 -4.61 -1.88
N GLN A 87 3.33 -3.70 -1.36
CA GLN A 87 1.92 -3.96 -1.11
C GLN A 87 1.19 -4.44 -2.38
N GLU A 88 1.45 -3.80 -3.53
CA GLU A 88 0.83 -4.19 -4.80
C GLU A 88 1.23 -5.61 -5.21
N HIS A 89 2.51 -5.93 -5.13
CA HIS A 89 3.04 -7.24 -5.48
C HIS A 89 2.51 -8.35 -4.55
N PHE A 90 2.45 -8.11 -3.24
CA PHE A 90 1.83 -9.06 -2.32
C PHE A 90 0.33 -9.25 -2.59
N THR A 91 -0.37 -8.17 -2.97
CA THR A 91 -1.80 -8.27 -3.36
C THR A 91 -1.97 -9.11 -4.63
N LYS A 92 -1.08 -8.97 -5.63
CA LYS A 92 -1.06 -9.82 -6.83
C LYS A 92 -0.75 -11.27 -6.47
N ALA A 93 0.17 -11.50 -5.53
CA ALA A 93 0.48 -12.84 -5.03
C ALA A 93 -0.75 -13.52 -4.42
N ILE A 94 -1.49 -12.81 -3.56
CA ILE A 94 -2.74 -13.28 -2.93
C ILE A 94 -3.83 -13.49 -3.98
N ALA A 95 -3.94 -12.62 -4.98
CA ALA A 95 -4.91 -12.79 -6.07
C ALA A 95 -4.63 -14.05 -6.91
N ALA A 96 -3.35 -14.43 -7.05
CA ALA A 96 -2.95 -15.65 -7.75
C ALA A 96 -3.06 -16.91 -6.88
N ASN A 97 -2.79 -16.79 -5.57
CA ASN A 97 -3.03 -17.83 -4.57
C ASN A 97 -3.43 -17.22 -3.22
N ALA A 98 -4.72 -17.31 -2.91
CA ALA A 98 -5.31 -16.77 -1.69
C ALA A 98 -4.97 -17.60 -0.44
N ASP A 99 -4.41 -18.79 -0.60
CA ASP A 99 -4.00 -19.67 0.50
C ASP A 99 -2.47 -19.67 0.66
N LEU A 100 -1.80 -18.57 0.27
CA LEU A 100 -0.35 -18.37 0.44
C LEU A 100 -0.08 -17.59 1.75
N PRO A 101 0.22 -18.27 2.87
CA PRO A 101 0.35 -17.63 4.17
C PRO A 101 1.48 -16.59 4.21
N GLU A 102 2.57 -16.82 3.48
CA GLU A 102 3.70 -15.90 3.39
C GLU A 102 3.32 -14.57 2.72
N ALA A 103 2.46 -14.60 1.69
CA ALA A 103 2.02 -13.38 1.02
C ALA A 103 1.10 -12.55 1.90
N HIS A 104 0.20 -13.20 2.67
CA HIS A 104 -0.60 -12.51 3.68
C HIS A 104 0.27 -11.88 4.77
N TYR A 105 1.27 -12.63 5.27
CA TYR A 105 2.22 -12.12 6.27
C TYR A 105 3.02 -10.93 5.74
N ASN A 106 3.54 -11.03 4.51
CA ASN A 106 4.35 -9.97 3.91
C ASN A 106 3.52 -8.73 3.55
N LEU A 107 2.27 -8.91 3.10
CA LEU A 107 1.33 -7.81 2.92
C LEU A 107 1.07 -7.09 4.25
N ALA A 108 0.86 -7.84 5.33
CA ALA A 108 0.68 -7.27 6.66
C ALA A 108 1.89 -6.43 7.10
N LEU A 109 3.11 -6.92 6.86
CA LEU A 109 4.33 -6.17 7.12
C LEU A 109 4.38 -4.86 6.33
N ALA A 110 4.05 -4.88 5.03
CA ALA A 110 4.01 -3.69 4.18
C ALA A 110 2.95 -2.67 4.64
N LEU A 111 1.78 -3.15 5.06
CA LEU A 111 0.70 -2.31 5.57
C LEU A 111 1.05 -1.66 6.91
N ASP A 112 1.65 -2.40 7.85
CA ASP A 112 2.13 -1.85 9.13
C ASP A 112 3.13 -0.71 8.89
N LYS A 113 4.05 -0.97 7.96
CA LYS A 113 5.05 -0.06 7.45
C LYS A 113 4.44 1.23 6.87
N LEU A 114 3.33 1.13 6.15
CA LEU A 114 2.59 2.27 5.61
C LEU A 114 1.70 2.97 6.64
N GLY A 115 1.61 2.47 7.88
CA GLY A 115 0.74 3.00 8.95
C GLY A 115 -0.69 2.48 8.89
N ASN A 116 -1.00 1.54 7.99
CA ASN A 116 -2.30 0.92 7.83
C ASN A 116 -2.47 -0.26 8.80
N HIS A 117 -2.36 0.02 10.10
CA HIS A 117 -2.30 -1.04 11.13
C HIS A 117 -3.58 -1.89 11.23
N GLY A 118 -4.75 -1.34 10.86
CA GLY A 118 -6.01 -2.08 10.82
C GLY A 118 -5.95 -3.22 9.80
N ASP A 119 -5.68 -2.87 8.54
CA ASP A 119 -5.57 -3.84 7.45
C ASP A 119 -4.41 -4.82 7.69
N ALA A 120 -3.29 -4.35 8.25
CA ALA A 120 -2.18 -5.20 8.65
C ALA A 120 -2.63 -6.29 9.64
N THR A 121 -3.45 -5.94 10.62
CA THR A 121 -3.99 -6.87 11.62
C THR A 121 -4.82 -7.97 10.96
N ASP A 122 -5.67 -7.62 9.99
CA ASP A 122 -6.51 -8.58 9.29
C ASP A 122 -5.68 -9.55 8.44
N GLN A 123 -4.66 -9.06 7.75
CA GLN A 123 -3.75 -9.90 6.98
C GLN A 123 -2.89 -10.81 7.86
N PHE A 124 -2.43 -10.30 9.02
CA PHE A 124 -1.73 -11.11 10.02
C PHE A 124 -2.58 -12.24 10.58
N LYS A 125 -3.86 -11.98 10.89
CA LYS A 125 -4.80 -13.03 11.29
C LYS A 125 -4.95 -14.08 10.20
N LYS A 126 -5.07 -13.65 8.94
CA LYS A 126 -5.21 -14.58 7.82
C LYS A 126 -3.99 -15.48 7.64
N ALA A 127 -2.78 -14.92 7.74
CA ALA A 127 -1.55 -15.70 7.72
C ALA A 127 -1.52 -16.76 8.85
N LEU A 128 -1.93 -16.38 10.06
CA LEU A 128 -1.98 -17.28 11.21
C LEU A 128 -3.05 -18.38 11.06
N GLU A 129 -4.20 -18.06 10.47
CA GLU A 129 -5.26 -19.03 10.16
C GLU A 129 -4.79 -20.09 9.15
N LEU A 130 -4.04 -19.66 8.13
CA LEU A 130 -3.54 -20.53 7.07
C LEU A 130 -2.38 -21.41 7.54
N ALA A 131 -1.50 -20.87 8.38
CA ALA A 131 -0.29 -21.57 8.84
C ALA A 131 -0.07 -21.42 10.37
N PRO A 132 -0.97 -21.94 11.21
CA PRO A 132 -0.90 -21.78 12.67
C PRO A 132 0.27 -22.53 13.31
N ALA A 133 0.83 -23.53 12.62
CA ALA A 133 1.95 -24.34 13.09
C ALA A 133 3.30 -23.87 12.53
N ASP A 134 3.32 -22.90 11.60
CA ASP A 134 4.57 -22.38 11.06
C ASP A 134 5.22 -21.45 12.10
N PRO A 135 6.42 -21.79 12.62
CA PRO A 135 7.08 -20.98 13.62
C PRO A 135 7.47 -19.59 13.11
N MET A 136 7.67 -19.40 11.80
CA MET A 136 7.98 -18.08 11.23
C MET A 136 6.77 -17.14 11.33
N ILE A 137 5.56 -17.67 11.20
CA ILE A 137 4.31 -16.89 11.27
C ILE A 137 3.81 -16.85 12.71
N ALA A 138 3.52 -18.00 13.31
CA ALA A 138 2.96 -18.08 14.66
C ALA A 138 3.90 -17.53 15.75
N GLY A 139 5.22 -17.62 15.52
CA GLY A 139 6.25 -17.08 16.40
C GLY A 139 6.62 -15.61 16.14
N SER A 140 6.03 -14.98 15.11
CA SER A 140 6.37 -13.59 14.75
C SER A 140 5.85 -12.62 15.82
N LYS A 141 6.78 -11.90 16.46
CA LYS A 141 6.46 -10.93 17.51
C LYS A 141 5.63 -9.75 17.00
N ILE A 142 5.88 -9.30 15.77
CA ILE A 142 5.13 -8.19 15.18
C ILE A 142 3.69 -8.61 14.88
N LEU A 143 3.51 -9.82 14.35
CA LEU A 143 2.18 -10.42 14.16
C LEU A 143 1.43 -10.49 15.51
N GLN A 144 2.07 -11.05 16.53
CA GLN A 144 1.49 -11.18 17.88
C GLN A 144 1.09 -9.81 18.48
N ALA A 145 1.91 -8.77 18.27
CA ALA A 145 1.59 -7.42 18.73
C ALA A 145 0.32 -6.85 18.07
N HIS A 146 0.04 -7.20 16.81
CA HIS A 146 -1.18 -6.79 16.10
C HIS A 146 -2.41 -7.60 16.52
N VAL A 147 -2.29 -8.92 16.64
CA VAL A 147 -3.45 -9.79 16.89
C VAL A 147 -3.85 -9.90 18.37
N GLY A 148 -3.00 -9.39 19.27
CA GLY A 148 -3.18 -9.45 20.72
C GLY A 148 -2.27 -10.51 21.32
N GLY A 149 -1.23 -10.05 22.03
CA GLY A 149 -0.37 -10.88 22.87
C GLY A 149 -1.06 -11.32 24.16
#